data_AF-A0A7S2J3D8-F1
#
_entry.id   AF-A0A7S2J3D8-F1
#
_cell.length_a   1.000
_cell.length_b   1.000
_cell.length_c   1.000
_cell.angle_alpha   90.00
_cell.angle_beta   90.00
_cell.angle_gamma   90.00
#
_symmetry.space_group_name_H-M   'P 1'
#
loop_
_entity.id
_entity.type
_entity.pdbx_description
1 polymer ?
#
loop_
_entity_poly.entity_id
_entity_poly.type
_entity_poly.pdbx_seq_one_letter_code
_entity_poly.pdbx_strand_id
1 'polypeptide(L)'
;LARYTLYWNCYDDGVFVGGRGSGKGLHVDQVLWSNVGKHWRGLKLLATWPPGEVSAKMVAEHNDDHFCPPLGERQRAALERASRVVLLRPGDVFLCSGGVAHTTLSVSEDLTLTAYESLATLHPRHVRHLLCTGATSGPHALVRG
;
A
#
# COMPACT_ATOMS: atom_id res chain seq x y z
N LEU A 1 15.44 15.03 21.00
CA LEU A 1 15.12 14.14 19.88
C LEU A 1 13.74 14.49 19.34
N ALA A 2 13.65 15.16 18.19
CA ALA A 2 12.37 15.41 17.55
C ALA A 2 11.85 14.09 16.97
N ARG A 3 10.79 13.54 17.57
CA ARG A 3 9.98 12.47 16.96
C ARG A 3 9.30 13.11 15.76
N TYR A 4 9.79 12.86 14.55
CA TYR A 4 9.22 13.38 13.32
C TYR A 4 7.76 12.94 13.22
N THR A 5 6.86 13.89 13.44
CA THR A 5 5.42 13.72 13.34
C THR A 5 5.05 13.26 11.94
N LEU A 6 4.19 12.25 11.84
CA LEU A 6 3.51 11.84 10.61
C LEU A 6 2.58 12.99 10.19
N TYR A 7 3.08 13.95 9.41
CA TYR A 7 2.21 14.94 8.80
C TYR A 7 1.61 14.35 7.53
N TRP A 8 0.34 13.96 7.64
CA TRP A 8 -0.52 13.71 6.50
C TRP A 8 -1.13 15.05 6.08
N ASN A 9 -0.76 15.56 4.91
CA ASN A 9 -1.49 16.69 4.36
C ASN A 9 -2.87 16.19 3.91
N CYS A 10 -3.93 16.56 4.64
CA CYS A 10 -5.31 16.22 4.34
C CYS A 10 -5.88 17.02 3.16
N TYR A 11 -5.12 17.93 2.55
CA TYR A 11 -5.49 18.63 1.34
C TYR A 11 -5.03 17.82 0.12
N ASP A 12 -5.78 16.77 -0.24
CA ASP A 12 -5.93 16.10 -1.56
C ASP A 12 -4.73 15.83 -2.49
N ASP A 13 -3.51 16.25 -2.19
CA ASP A 13 -2.37 16.30 -3.13
C ASP A 13 -1.49 15.05 -3.05
N GLY A 14 -1.86 14.07 -2.21
CA GLY A 14 -1.18 12.77 -2.09
C GLY A 14 0.32 12.87 -1.87
N VAL A 15 0.82 13.90 -1.17
CA VAL A 15 2.24 14.12 -0.88
C VAL A 15 2.63 13.50 0.46
N PHE A 16 3.71 12.72 0.47
CA PHE A 16 4.26 12.00 1.61
C PHE A 16 5.69 12.42 1.89
N VAL A 17 5.88 13.00 3.07
CA VAL A 17 7.19 13.41 3.59
C VAL A 17 7.46 12.66 4.88
N GLY A 18 8.64 12.03 5.00
CA GLY A 18 8.99 11.36 6.25
C GLY A 18 10.43 10.86 6.30
N GLY A 19 10.95 10.62 7.51
CA GLY A 19 12.27 10.05 7.74
C GLY A 19 12.28 8.52 7.82
N ARG A 20 13.42 7.93 8.18
CA ARG A 20 13.58 6.48 8.39
C ARG A 20 12.47 5.92 9.30
N GLY A 21 11.85 4.82 8.88
CA GLY A 21 10.79 4.14 9.63
C GLY A 21 9.40 4.74 9.47
N SER A 22 9.26 5.91 8.82
CA SER A 22 7.94 6.45 8.46
C SER A 22 7.33 5.66 7.30
N GLY A 23 6.00 5.61 7.24
CA GLY A 23 5.30 4.88 6.19
C GLY A 23 3.83 4.69 6.54
N LYS A 24 3.11 3.98 5.68
CA LYS A 24 1.72 3.60 5.94
C LYS A 24 1.65 2.09 6.10
N GLY A 25 1.02 1.66 7.20
CA GLY A 25 0.76 0.25 7.50
C GLY A 25 -0.07 -0.43 6.42
N LEU A 26 -0.24 -1.75 6.51
CA LEU A 26 -0.94 -2.51 5.48
C LEU A 26 -2.41 -2.09 5.36
N HIS A 27 -2.83 -1.74 4.16
CA HIS A 27 -4.19 -1.32 3.87
C HIS A 27 -4.52 -1.54 2.39
N VAL A 28 -5.78 -1.28 2.04
CA VAL A 28 -6.31 -1.14 0.68
C VAL A 28 -6.88 0.27 0.60
N ASP A 29 -6.72 0.96 -0.53
CA ASP A 29 -7.28 2.30 -0.68
C ASP A 29 -8.81 2.25 -0.72
N GLN A 30 -9.46 3.28 -0.16
CA GLN A 30 -10.90 3.27 0.13
C GLN A 30 -11.81 3.45 -1.11
N VAL A 31 -11.27 3.43 -2.35
CA VAL A 31 -12.00 3.78 -3.58
C VAL A 31 -11.47 3.06 -4.84
N LEU A 32 -12.20 3.14 -5.98
CA LEU A 32 -11.85 2.56 -7.30
C LEU A 32 -10.54 3.09 -7.92
N TRP A 33 -9.74 3.86 -7.19
CA TRP A 33 -8.68 4.64 -7.79
C TRP A 33 -7.41 3.82 -7.92
N SER A 34 -6.67 4.02 -9.00
CA SER A 34 -5.29 3.58 -9.10
C SER A 34 -4.39 4.78 -8.80
N ASN A 35 -3.35 4.57 -8.00
CA ASN A 35 -2.41 5.62 -7.66
C ASN A 35 -1.28 5.63 -8.68
N VAL A 36 -1.09 6.77 -9.35
CA VAL A 36 0.08 7.05 -10.17
C VAL A 36 1.00 7.94 -9.34
N GLY A 37 2.18 7.43 -9.00
CA GLY A 37 3.07 8.13 -8.09
C GLY A 37 4.46 8.38 -8.63
N LYS A 38 5.08 9.41 -8.08
CA LYS A 38 6.46 9.81 -8.34
C LYS A 38 7.24 9.82 -7.03
N HIS A 39 8.46 9.28 -7.07
CA HIS A 39 9.39 9.37 -5.96
C HIS A 39 10.52 10.35 -6.28
N TRP A 40 10.74 11.34 -5.41
CA TRP A 40 11.72 12.41 -5.65
C TRP A 40 12.95 12.36 -4.77
N ARG A 41 12.85 11.87 -3.53
CA ARG A 41 13.96 11.89 -2.59
C ARG A 41 13.89 10.71 -1.63
N GLY A 42 15.05 10.20 -1.23
CA GLY A 42 15.18 9.08 -0.30
C GLY A 42 14.91 7.74 -0.98
N LEU A 43 14.68 6.73 -0.16
CA LEU A 43 14.43 5.35 -0.54
C LEU A 43 13.19 4.89 0.20
N LYS A 44 12.24 4.31 -0.54
CA LYS A 44 10.99 3.81 0.01
C LYS A 44 10.73 2.38 -0.45
N LEU A 45 10.53 1.48 0.50
CA LEU A 45 9.99 0.16 0.23
C LEU A 45 8.48 0.27 0.01
N LEU A 46 7.99 -0.42 -1.01
CA LEU A 46 6.58 -0.67 -1.28
C LEU A 46 6.41 -2.17 -1.43
N ALA A 47 5.50 -2.76 -0.65
CA ALA A 47 5.08 -4.14 -0.82
C ALA A 47 3.61 -4.19 -1.20
N THR A 48 3.26 -5.04 -2.16
CA THR A 48 1.89 -5.26 -2.63
C THR A 48 1.57 -6.74 -2.64
N TRP A 49 0.31 -7.09 -2.38
CA TRP A 49 -0.17 -8.48 -2.43
C TRP A 49 -1.01 -8.75 -3.68
N PRO A 50 -1.24 -10.01 -4.08
CA PRO A 50 -2.15 -10.32 -5.17
C PRO A 50 -3.57 -9.76 -4.91
N PRO A 51 -4.28 -9.29 -5.94
CA PRO A 51 -5.69 -8.90 -5.82
C PRO A 51 -6.57 -10.06 -5.37
N GLY A 52 -7.71 -9.75 -4.77
CA GLY A 52 -8.76 -10.70 -4.41
C GLY A 52 -8.59 -11.25 -3.00
N GLU A 53 -8.74 -12.57 -2.86
CA GLU A 53 -8.71 -13.26 -1.56
C GLU A 53 -7.44 -13.00 -0.77
N VAL A 54 -6.28 -12.97 -1.44
CA VAL A 54 -5.00 -12.75 -0.76
C VAL A 54 -4.96 -11.35 -0.15
N SER A 55 -5.28 -10.30 -0.92
CA SER A 55 -5.33 -8.93 -0.40
C SER A 55 -6.33 -8.79 0.75
N ALA A 56 -7.53 -9.35 0.60
CA ALA A 56 -8.56 -9.25 1.64
C ALA A 56 -8.18 -10.00 2.92
N LYS A 57 -7.57 -11.18 2.81
CA LYS A 57 -7.02 -11.91 3.96
C LYS A 57 -5.88 -11.13 4.62
N MET A 58 -5.01 -10.51 3.83
CA MET A 58 -3.93 -9.68 4.38
C MET A 58 -4.49 -8.49 5.15
N VAL A 59 -5.51 -7.80 4.63
CA VAL A 59 -6.17 -6.73 5.38
C VAL A 59 -6.83 -7.28 6.65
N ALA A 60 -7.59 -8.38 6.56
CA ALA A 60 -8.24 -8.95 7.74
C ALA A 60 -7.25 -9.35 8.85
N GLU A 61 -6.07 -9.85 8.48
CA GLU A 61 -5.03 -10.25 9.43
C GLU A 61 -4.16 -9.07 9.89
N HIS A 62 -3.81 -8.14 9.01
CA HIS A 62 -2.72 -7.18 9.21
C HIS A 62 -3.14 -5.72 8.99
N ASN A 63 -4.42 -5.39 9.07
CA ASN A 63 -4.87 -4.01 8.86
C ASN A 63 -4.12 -3.02 9.76
N ASP A 64 -3.54 -2.00 9.14
CA ASP A 64 -2.68 -0.98 9.75
C ASP A 64 -1.41 -1.49 10.46
N ASP A 65 -1.06 -2.78 10.33
CA ASP A 65 0.23 -3.30 10.80
C ASP A 65 1.37 -2.55 10.09
N HIS A 66 2.29 -2.00 10.87
CA HIS A 66 3.45 -1.29 10.35
C HIS A 66 4.65 -2.23 10.20
N PHE A 67 5.09 -2.46 8.96
CA PHE A 67 6.16 -3.41 8.62
C PHE A 67 7.55 -2.78 8.79
N CYS A 68 7.84 -2.23 9.97
CA CYS A 68 9.14 -1.64 10.30
C CYS A 68 10.04 -2.66 11.01
N PRO A 69 11.32 -2.80 10.61
CA PRO A 69 12.26 -3.64 11.33
C PRO A 69 12.44 -3.23 12.81
N PRO A 70 12.72 -4.20 13.70
CA PRO A 70 12.80 -5.64 13.44
C PRO A 70 11.42 -6.26 13.20
N LEU A 71 11.31 -7.07 12.14
CA LEU A 71 10.05 -7.74 11.81
C LEU A 71 9.83 -8.94 12.73
N GLY A 72 8.60 -9.16 13.18
CA GLY A 72 8.19 -10.41 13.82
C GLY A 72 7.99 -11.55 12.80
N GLU A 73 7.87 -12.79 13.28
CA GLU A 73 7.58 -13.96 12.42
C GLU A 73 6.30 -13.76 11.61
N ARG A 74 5.25 -13.24 12.24
CA ARG A 74 3.96 -12.95 11.60
C ARG A 74 4.09 -11.97 10.42
N GLN A 75 4.88 -10.91 10.57
CA GLN A 75 5.11 -9.91 9.52
C GLN A 75 6.02 -10.45 8.41
N ARG A 76 7.04 -11.25 8.76
CA ARG A 76 7.89 -11.94 7.78
C ARG A 76 7.07 -12.89 6.91
N ALA A 77 6.26 -13.75 7.52
CA ALA A 77 5.36 -14.66 6.81
C ALA A 77 4.37 -13.92 5.91
N ALA A 78 3.88 -12.74 6.33
CA ALA A 78 3.05 -11.91 5.47
C ALA A 78 3.82 -11.35 4.26
N LEU A 79 5.05 -10.86 4.43
CA LEU A 79 5.88 -10.36 3.33
C LEU A 79 6.29 -11.45 2.34
N GLU A 80 6.49 -12.70 2.78
CA GLU A 80 6.75 -13.84 1.90
C GLU A 80 5.59 -14.12 0.92
N ARG A 81 4.38 -13.69 1.29
CA ARG A 81 3.17 -13.78 0.45
C ARG A 81 2.97 -12.57 -0.46
N ALA A 82 3.84 -11.55 -0.38
CA ALA A 82 3.75 -10.38 -1.24
C ALA A 82 4.03 -10.76 -2.69
N SER A 83 3.23 -10.23 -3.63
CA SER A 83 3.46 -10.43 -5.07
C SER A 83 4.63 -9.60 -5.56
N ARG A 84 4.83 -8.42 -4.97
CA ARG A 84 5.92 -7.50 -5.27
C ARG A 84 6.41 -6.87 -3.98
N VAL A 85 7.74 -6.79 -3.87
CA VAL A 85 8.43 -5.93 -2.91
C VAL A 85 9.43 -5.13 -3.73
N VAL A 86 9.27 -3.81 -3.75
CA VAL A 86 10.06 -2.91 -4.59
C VAL A 86 10.70 -1.82 -3.74
N LEU A 87 11.92 -1.44 -4.11
CA LEU A 87 12.62 -0.29 -3.56
C LEU A 87 12.48 0.86 -4.55
N LEU A 88 11.63 1.83 -4.22
CA LEU A 88 11.51 3.07 -4.97
C LEU A 88 12.75 3.94 -4.72
N ARG A 89 13.30 4.46 -5.80
CA ARG A 89 14.45 5.37 -5.85
C ARG A 89 14.05 6.75 -6.37
N PRO A 90 14.86 7.80 -6.13
CA PRO A 90 14.63 9.11 -6.71
C PRO A 90 14.56 9.01 -8.25
N GLY A 91 13.46 9.51 -8.82
CA GLY A 91 13.19 9.44 -10.25
C GLY A 91 12.20 8.34 -10.65
N ASP A 92 11.90 7.38 -9.78
CA ASP A 92 10.96 6.31 -10.12
C ASP A 92 9.52 6.82 -10.22
N VAL A 93 8.78 6.24 -11.18
CA VAL A 93 7.33 6.37 -11.31
C VAL A 93 6.72 5.01 -11.04
N PHE A 94 5.62 4.98 -10.29
CA PHE A 94 4.91 3.74 -9.97
C PHE A 94 3.42 3.87 -10.23
N LEU A 95 2.79 2.72 -10.48
CA LEU A 95 1.34 2.57 -10.60
C LEU A 95 0.91 1.48 -9.63
N CYS A 96 0.01 1.81 -8.69
CA CYS A 96 -0.59 0.86 -7.76
C CYS A 96 -2.11 0.81 -7.99
N SER A 97 -2.69 -0.38 -8.07
CA SER A 97 -4.14 -0.52 -8.15
C SER A 97 -4.75 -0.38 -6.74
N GLY A 98 -5.72 0.50 -6.54
CA GLY A 98 -6.26 0.77 -5.20
C GLY A 98 -6.96 -0.41 -4.54
N GLY A 99 -7.40 -1.42 -5.30
CA GLY A 99 -7.99 -2.65 -4.75
C GLY A 99 -6.98 -3.70 -4.27
N VAL A 100 -5.69 -3.37 -4.25
CA VAL A 100 -4.61 -4.27 -3.84
C VAL A 100 -4.11 -3.88 -2.46
N ALA A 101 -3.98 -4.86 -1.57
CA ALA A 101 -3.37 -4.64 -0.27
C ALA A 101 -1.90 -4.23 -0.47
N HIS A 102 -1.48 -3.19 0.24
CA HIS A 102 -0.13 -2.67 0.14
C HIS A 102 0.32 -1.97 1.43
N THR A 103 1.64 -1.84 1.59
CA THR A 103 2.28 -1.10 2.69
C THR A 103 3.52 -0.38 2.17
N THR A 104 3.90 0.71 2.84
CA THR A 104 5.10 1.48 2.48
C THR A 104 5.98 1.74 3.69
N LEU A 105 7.29 1.80 3.47
CA LEU A 105 8.28 2.13 4.50
C LEU A 105 9.42 2.96 3.92
N SER A 106 9.63 4.15 4.44
CA SER A 106 10.82 4.97 4.19
C SER A 106 12.03 4.35 4.90
N VAL A 107 13.07 4.01 4.14
CA VAL A 107 14.28 3.32 4.65
C VAL A 107 15.56 4.15 4.52
N SER A 108 15.49 5.36 3.94
CA SER A 108 16.59 6.31 3.95
C SER A 108 16.87 6.89 5.33
N GLU A 109 18.15 7.16 5.60
CA GLU A 109 18.57 7.99 6.74
C GLU A 109 18.05 9.43 6.61
N ASP A 110 18.01 9.93 5.37
CA ASP A 110 17.51 11.25 5.04
C ASP A 110 15.99 11.29 4.79
N LEU A 111 15.49 12.52 4.62
CA LEU A 111 14.11 12.80 4.24
C LEU A 111 13.71 12.05 2.95
N THR A 112 12.56 11.39 3.01
CA THR A 112 11.91 10.71 1.90
C THR A 112 10.73 11.53 1.40
N LEU A 113 10.64 11.73 0.07
CA LEU A 113 9.56 12.48 -0.58
C LEU A 113 8.95 11.66 -1.72
N THR A 114 7.67 11.36 -1.60
CA THR A 114 6.86 10.66 -2.62
C THR A 114 5.55 11.41 -2.75
N ALA A 115 4.94 11.42 -3.92
CA ALA A 115 3.53 11.73 -4.03
C ALA A 115 2.87 10.82 -5.03
N TYR A 116 1.56 10.76 -4.97
CA TYR A 116 0.76 10.15 -6.00
C TYR A 116 -0.53 10.93 -6.20
N GLU A 117 -1.10 10.74 -7.37
CA GLU A 117 -2.43 11.19 -7.74
C GLU A 117 -3.29 9.95 -8.02
N SER A 118 -4.56 10.06 -7.67
CA SER A 118 -5.52 8.98 -7.79
C SER A 118 -6.31 9.12 -9.08
N LEU A 119 -6.32 8.06 -9.89
CA LEU A 119 -7.08 7.96 -11.13
C LEU A 119 -8.23 6.97 -10.97
N ALA A 120 -9.47 7.43 -11.14
CA ALA A 120 -10.61 6.53 -11.28
C ALA A 120 -10.58 5.85 -12.66
N THR A 121 -10.46 4.52 -12.67
CA THR A 121 -10.42 3.73 -13.88
C THR A 121 -11.75 3.03 -14.12
N LEU A 122 -12.42 3.36 -15.22
CA LEU A 122 -13.66 2.69 -15.65
C LEU A 122 -13.42 1.38 -16.42
N HIS A 123 -12.18 0.92 -16.51
CA HIS A 123 -11.88 -0.35 -17.18
C HIS A 123 -12.62 -1.51 -16.49
N PRO A 124 -13.38 -2.36 -17.22
CA PRO A 124 -14.26 -3.36 -16.62
C PRO A 124 -13.58 -4.32 -15.64
N ARG A 125 -12.30 -4.67 -15.87
CA ARG A 125 -11.54 -5.51 -14.94
C ARG A 125 -11.31 -4.84 -13.59
N HIS A 126 -11.04 -3.52 -13.56
CA HIS A 126 -10.80 -2.78 -12.33
C HIS A 126 -12.10 -2.54 -11.56
N VAL A 127 -13.19 -2.24 -12.29
CA VAL A 127 -14.54 -2.14 -11.71
C VAL A 127 -14.95 -3.47 -11.07
N ARG A 128 -14.79 -4.59 -11.79
CA ARG A 128 -15.08 -5.93 -11.24
C ARG A 128 -14.22 -6.23 -10.02
N HIS A 129 -12.93 -5.90 -10.07
CA HIS A 129 -12.04 -6.10 -8.94
C HIS A 129 -12.53 -5.36 -7.69
N LEU A 130 -12.89 -4.08 -7.81
CA LEU A 130 -13.47 -3.32 -6.71
C LEU A 130 -14.78 -3.95 -6.20
N LEU A 131 -15.74 -4.20 -7.09
CA LEU A 131 -17.06 -4.73 -6.71
C LEU A 131 -16.98 -6.10 -6.03
N CYS A 132 -15.92 -6.88 -6.31
CA CYS A 132 -15.69 -8.18 -5.69
C CYS A 132 -14.68 -8.12 -4.52
N THR A 133 -14.12 -6.96 -4.21
CA THR A 133 -13.18 -6.82 -3.09
C THR A 133 -13.96 -6.99 -1.79
N GLY A 134 -13.59 -7.99 -0.99
CA GLY A 134 -14.26 -8.29 0.29
C GLY A 134 -15.62 -8.98 0.17
N ALA A 135 -15.99 -9.50 -1.01
CA ALA A 135 -17.24 -10.24 -1.17
C ALA A 135 -17.32 -11.43 -0.18
N THR A 136 -18.42 -11.50 0.55
CA THR A 136 -18.73 -12.60 1.50
C THR A 136 -19.75 -13.59 0.94
N SER A 137 -20.34 -13.30 -0.23
CA SER A 137 -21.28 -14.17 -0.95
C SER A 137 -21.17 -14.01 -2.48
N GLY A 138 -21.61 -15.01 -3.24
CA GLY A 138 -21.52 -15.05 -4.72
C GLY A 138 -20.27 -15.75 -5.29
N PRO A 139 -20.10 -15.80 -6.62
CA PRO A 139 -19.02 -16.57 -7.29
C PRO A 139 -17.60 -16.04 -7.02
N HIS A 140 -17.49 -14.88 -6.35
CA HIS A 140 -16.23 -14.23 -6.00
C HIS A 140 -16.07 -14.07 -4.47
N ALA A 141 -16.90 -14.76 -3.68
CA ALA A 141 -16.85 -14.73 -2.22
C ALA A 141 -15.59 -15.37 -1.65
N LEU A 142 -15.04 -14.73 -0.61
CA LEU A 142 -13.85 -15.20 0.09
C LEU A 142 -14.15 -16.28 1.13
N VAL A 143 -15.38 -16.28 1.65
CA VAL A 143 -15.90 -17.36 2.46
C VAL A 143 -16.79 -18.19 1.55
N ARG A 144 -16.28 -19.32 1.06
CA ARG A 144 -17.17 -20.39 0.60
C ARG A 144 -17.80 -20.97 1.86
N GLY A 145 -19.12 -20.81 2.01
CA GLY A 145 -19.88 -21.55 3.00
C GLY A 145 -19.62 -23.05 2.89
#